data_AF-A0A7X4GJJ4-F1
#
_entry.id   AF-A0A7X4GJJ4-F1
#
_cell.length_a   1.000
_cell.length_b   1.000
_cell.length_c   1.000
_cell.angle_alpha   90.00
_cell.angle_beta   90.00
_cell.angle_gamma   90.00
#
_symmetry.space_group_name_H-M   'P 1'
#
loop_
_entity.id
_entity.type
_entity.pdbx_description
1 polymer ?
#
loop_
_entity_poly.entity_id
_entity_poly.type
_entity_poly.pdbx_seq_one_letter_code
_entity_poly.pdbx_strand_id
1 'polypeptide(L)'
;MLFTDDVDVLLPPGIRRVPIAPLRSSQAYSLFMLRELGDWVDTSHCLVVQWDGFIINPGLWDVRFLDYDYIGASWPQFADGHDVGNGGFSLRSRRLIDACRTARFRYDGEAEDLAICRTNRAMLEAEHGLRFADKDMADRFSAERRGSVRTAFGFHGAFNLIDAVGACAFWDIYDKLNHRTALRVDFWSILGKLLRRRAIGTAIRFARKEYRTGDSVANASGA
;
A
#
# COMPACT_ATOMS: atom_id res chain seq x y z
N MET A 1 -10.11 -0.67 11.17
CA MET A 1 -9.24 -0.30 12.32
C MET A 1 -8.19 0.66 11.80
N LEU A 2 -7.76 1.63 12.60
CA LEU A 2 -6.62 2.49 12.28
C LEU A 2 -5.51 2.24 13.30
N PHE A 3 -4.37 1.73 12.83
CA PHE A 3 -3.17 1.56 13.63
C PHE A 3 -2.37 2.86 13.58
N THR A 4 -2.22 3.54 14.71
CA THR A 4 -1.56 4.86 14.77
C THR A 4 -1.04 5.17 16.16
N ASP A 5 0.04 5.95 16.23
CA ASP A 5 0.57 6.57 17.44
C ASP A 5 -0.12 7.90 17.78
N ASP A 6 -0.84 8.49 16.83
CA ASP A 6 -1.65 9.69 17.07
C ASP A 6 -2.89 9.29 17.88
N VAL A 7 -3.01 9.80 19.10
CA VAL A 7 -4.14 9.53 20.00
C VAL A 7 -5.25 10.59 19.91
N ASP A 8 -4.97 11.71 19.26
CA ASP A 8 -5.83 12.89 19.23
C ASP A 8 -6.61 13.01 17.90
N VAL A 9 -6.20 12.31 16.84
CA VAL A 9 -6.92 12.36 15.55
C VAL A 9 -8.39 11.97 15.71
N LEU A 10 -9.31 12.84 15.27
CA LEU A 10 -10.74 12.54 15.25
C LEU A 10 -11.03 11.47 14.19
N LEU A 11 -11.70 10.39 14.60
CA LEU A 11 -12.02 9.28 13.72
C LEU A 11 -13.51 9.26 13.33
N PRO A 12 -13.83 8.95 12.07
CA PRO A 12 -15.20 8.66 11.65
C PRO A 12 -15.85 7.54 12.49
N PRO A 13 -17.18 7.55 12.64
CA PRO A 13 -17.92 6.45 13.25
C PRO A 13 -17.58 5.11 12.57
N GLY A 14 -17.42 4.05 13.37
CA GLY A 14 -17.10 2.71 12.89
C GLY A 14 -15.60 2.43 12.70
N ILE A 15 -14.72 3.42 12.84
CA ILE A 15 -13.27 3.20 12.84
C ILE A 15 -12.76 3.07 14.28
N ARG A 16 -12.37 1.85 14.65
CA ARG A 16 -11.65 1.58 15.90
C ARG A 16 -10.19 1.99 15.79
N ARG A 17 -9.72 2.86 16.68
CA ARG A 17 -8.29 3.17 16.86
C ARG A 17 -7.58 2.00 17.53
N VAL A 18 -6.37 1.70 17.08
CA VAL A 18 -5.43 0.78 17.73
C VAL A 18 -4.13 1.53 17.95
N PRO A 19 -3.81 1.92 19.20
CA PRO A 19 -2.54 2.56 19.50
C PRO A 19 -1.37 1.59 19.21
N ILE A 20 -0.41 2.03 18.40
CA ILE A 20 0.85 1.30 18.17
C ILE A 20 2.04 2.24 18.30
N ALA A 21 3.23 1.68 18.49
CA ALA A 21 4.45 2.47 18.39
C ALA A 21 4.65 2.99 16.95
N PRO A 22 5.28 4.16 16.76
CA PRO A 22 5.52 4.71 15.43
C PRO A 22 6.36 3.74 14.56
N LEU A 23 5.86 3.39 13.38
CA LEU A 23 6.59 2.57 12.41
C LEU A 23 7.54 3.44 11.58
N ARG A 24 8.80 3.53 12.01
CA ARG A 24 9.80 4.47 11.44
C ARG A 24 10.61 3.92 10.27
N SER A 25 10.38 2.68 9.84
CA SER A 25 11.07 2.07 8.71
C SER A 25 10.18 1.07 7.99
N SER A 26 10.52 0.77 6.73
CA SER A 26 9.88 -0.31 5.98
C SER A 26 10.00 -1.64 6.70
N GLN A 27 11.16 -1.93 7.30
CA GLN A 27 11.37 -3.15 8.08
C GLN A 27 10.47 -3.23 9.32
N ALA A 28 10.30 -2.12 10.05
CA ALA A 28 9.38 -2.08 11.20
C ALA A 28 7.94 -2.33 10.77
N TYR A 29 7.51 -1.72 9.66
CA TYR A 29 6.22 -2.01 9.04
C TYR A 29 6.11 -3.48 8.63
N SER A 30 7.10 -4.05 7.95
CA SER A 30 7.09 -5.45 7.54
C SER A 30 6.97 -6.40 8.72
N LEU A 31 7.70 -6.15 9.81
CA LEU A 31 7.63 -6.97 11.02
C LEU A 31 6.25 -6.90 11.68
N PHE A 32 5.67 -5.71 11.79
CA PHE A 32 4.30 -5.53 12.28
C PHE A 32 3.32 -6.37 11.46
N MET A 33 3.39 -6.26 10.13
CA MET A 33 2.51 -7.00 9.22
C MET A 33 2.67 -8.52 9.31
N LEU A 34 3.91 -9.01 9.45
CA LEU A 34 4.23 -10.44 9.48
C LEU A 34 3.97 -11.10 10.84
N ARG A 35 4.09 -10.36 11.94
CA ARG A 35 4.13 -10.94 13.30
C ARG A 35 2.99 -10.48 14.21
N GLU A 36 2.52 -9.24 14.07
CA GLU A 36 1.58 -8.62 15.01
C GLU A 36 0.18 -8.42 14.43
N LEU A 37 0.04 -8.22 13.10
CA LEU A 37 -1.26 -7.98 12.46
C LEU A 37 -2.29 -9.08 12.80
N GLY A 38 -1.83 -10.33 12.86
CA GLY A 38 -2.67 -11.48 13.19
C GLY A 38 -3.33 -11.40 14.56
N ASP A 39 -2.79 -10.63 15.51
CA ASP A 39 -3.39 -10.51 16.84
C ASP A 39 -4.65 -9.61 16.82
N TRP A 40 -4.96 -9.00 15.67
CA TRP A 40 -6.10 -8.08 15.48
C TRP A 40 -7.13 -8.54 14.45
N VAL A 41 -6.92 -9.69 13.81
CA VAL A 41 -7.77 -10.19 12.72
C VAL A 41 -8.54 -11.41 13.17
N ASP A 42 -9.82 -11.21 13.51
CA ASP A 42 -10.77 -12.26 13.90
C ASP A 42 -11.65 -12.74 12.74
N THR A 43 -11.49 -12.16 11.55
CA THR A 43 -12.23 -12.48 10.33
C THR A 43 -11.47 -13.45 9.43
N SER A 44 -12.15 -14.04 8.45
CA SER A 44 -11.50 -14.93 7.47
C SER A 44 -10.44 -14.21 6.63
N HIS A 45 -10.65 -12.91 6.37
CA HIS A 45 -9.74 -12.05 5.63
C HIS A 45 -9.68 -10.66 6.26
N CYS A 46 -8.56 -9.97 6.07
CA CYS A 46 -8.42 -8.55 6.35
C CYS A 46 -8.03 -7.79 5.09
N LEU A 47 -8.67 -6.63 4.88
CA LEU A 47 -8.26 -5.65 3.88
C LEU A 47 -7.24 -4.70 4.51
N VAL A 48 -6.02 -4.72 3.98
CA VAL A 48 -4.94 -3.81 4.32
C VAL A 48 -5.01 -2.61 3.39
N VAL A 49 -4.96 -1.41 3.99
CA VAL A 49 -5.00 -0.13 3.27
C VAL A 49 -3.94 0.78 3.87
N GLN A 50 -2.93 1.14 3.10
CA GLN A 50 -1.94 2.15 3.45
C GLN A 50 -2.47 3.57 3.17
N TRP A 51 -1.74 4.58 3.64
CA TRP A 51 -2.19 5.98 3.61
C TRP A 51 -2.43 6.53 2.18
N ASP A 52 -1.80 5.95 1.17
CA ASP A 52 -1.87 6.35 -0.24
C ASP A 52 -2.68 5.38 -1.11
N GLY A 53 -3.54 4.57 -0.49
CA GLY A 53 -4.52 3.72 -1.15
C GLY A 53 -5.86 3.76 -0.44
N PHE A 54 -6.94 3.44 -1.16
CA PHE A 54 -8.28 3.20 -0.58
C PHE A 54 -9.23 2.59 -1.61
N ILE A 55 -10.42 2.19 -1.15
CA ILE A 55 -11.51 1.70 -2.00
C ILE A 55 -12.05 2.85 -2.85
N ILE A 56 -11.93 2.76 -4.17
CA ILE A 56 -12.35 3.82 -5.09
C ILE A 56 -13.66 3.47 -5.80
N ASN A 57 -13.88 2.19 -6.12
CA ASN A 57 -15.09 1.71 -6.78
C ASN A 57 -15.72 0.58 -5.96
N PRO A 58 -16.48 0.88 -4.89
CA PRO A 58 -17.01 -0.15 -3.99
C PRO A 58 -17.96 -1.14 -4.68
N GLY A 59 -18.65 -0.71 -5.75
CA GLY A 59 -19.51 -1.59 -6.56
C GLY A 59 -18.75 -2.62 -7.41
N LEU A 60 -17.42 -2.54 -7.48
CA LEU A 60 -16.57 -3.54 -8.15
C LEU A 60 -16.04 -4.59 -7.18
N TRP A 61 -16.55 -4.64 -5.93
CA TRP A 61 -16.28 -5.75 -5.04
C TRP A 61 -16.78 -7.06 -5.66
N ASP A 62 -15.86 -8.00 -5.82
CA ASP A 62 -16.15 -9.35 -6.30
C ASP A 62 -15.98 -10.31 -5.12
N VAL A 63 -17.02 -11.08 -4.80
CA VAL A 63 -16.97 -12.05 -3.70
C VAL A 63 -15.86 -13.09 -3.91
N ARG A 64 -15.48 -13.36 -5.16
CA ARG A 64 -14.36 -14.26 -5.52
C ARG A 64 -13.00 -13.75 -5.05
N PHE A 65 -12.88 -12.49 -4.64
CA PHE A 65 -11.66 -12.03 -3.96
C PHE A 65 -11.38 -12.84 -2.68
N LEU A 66 -12.41 -13.38 -2.04
CA LEU A 66 -12.29 -14.21 -0.83
C LEU A 66 -11.87 -15.66 -1.13
N ASP A 67 -11.73 -16.05 -2.40
CA ASP A 67 -11.24 -17.38 -2.80
C ASP A 67 -9.70 -17.49 -2.73
N TYR A 68 -9.02 -16.38 -2.45
CA TYR A 68 -7.56 -16.25 -2.44
C TYR A 68 -7.06 -15.81 -1.07
N ASP A 69 -5.92 -16.37 -0.69
CA ASP A 69 -5.22 -16.06 0.55
C ASP A 69 -4.41 -14.77 0.48
N TYR A 70 -4.02 -14.35 -0.74
CA TYR A 70 -3.40 -13.05 -1.00
C TYR A 70 -3.90 -12.45 -2.31
N ILE A 71 -4.33 -11.20 -2.26
CA ILE A 71 -4.55 -10.34 -3.44
C ILE A 71 -3.93 -8.98 -3.19
N GLY A 72 -3.07 -8.53 -4.09
CA GLY A 72 -2.54 -7.16 -4.15
C GLY A 72 -2.43 -6.73 -5.60
N ALA A 73 -2.03 -5.49 -5.87
CA ALA A 73 -1.81 -5.05 -7.25
C ALA A 73 -0.69 -5.89 -7.93
N SER A 74 -0.79 -6.04 -9.26
CA SER A 74 0.24 -6.73 -10.03
C SER A 74 1.47 -5.84 -10.26
N TRP A 75 2.65 -6.46 -10.17
CA TRP A 75 3.96 -5.86 -10.38
C TRP A 75 4.39 -6.01 -11.83
N PRO A 76 4.51 -4.91 -12.60
CA PRO A 76 4.92 -4.98 -14.00
C PRO A 76 6.38 -5.39 -14.21
N GLN A 77 7.22 -5.31 -13.18
CA GLN A 77 8.65 -5.66 -13.27
C GLN A 77 8.92 -7.17 -13.19
N PHE A 78 7.92 -8.00 -12.88
CA PHE A 78 8.05 -9.45 -12.82
C PHE A 78 7.22 -10.09 -13.93
N ALA A 79 7.76 -11.17 -14.53
CA ALA A 79 7.14 -11.90 -15.64
C ALA A 79 7.24 -13.43 -15.48
N ASP A 80 7.62 -13.90 -14.30
CA ASP A 80 7.85 -15.30 -13.95
C ASP A 80 6.61 -16.00 -13.39
N GLY A 81 5.43 -15.39 -13.49
CA GLY A 81 4.17 -15.89 -12.91
C GLY A 81 4.00 -15.58 -11.42
N HIS A 82 5.00 -14.96 -10.78
CA HIS A 82 4.93 -14.44 -9.41
C HIS A 82 4.91 -12.90 -9.41
N ASP A 83 4.05 -12.35 -10.25
CA ASP A 83 3.92 -10.91 -10.53
C ASP A 83 2.73 -10.27 -9.82
N VAL A 84 2.13 -10.94 -8.83
CA VAL A 84 1.05 -10.40 -7.99
C VAL A 84 1.52 -10.39 -6.55
N GLY A 85 1.37 -9.24 -5.88
CA GLY A 85 1.64 -9.20 -4.46
C GLY A 85 1.74 -7.84 -3.79
N ASN A 86 1.56 -6.70 -4.46
CA ASN A 86 1.79 -5.40 -3.81
C ASN A 86 1.00 -5.25 -2.49
N GLY A 87 1.70 -4.94 -1.39
CA GLY A 87 1.14 -4.98 -0.04
C GLY A 87 0.26 -3.81 0.36
N GLY A 88 0.35 -2.66 -0.32
CA GLY A 88 -0.19 -1.41 0.20
C GLY A 88 -1.70 -1.23 0.07
N PHE A 89 -2.33 -1.93 -0.87
CA PHE A 89 -3.77 -2.20 -0.87
C PHE A 89 -3.95 -3.67 -1.18
N SER A 90 -4.12 -4.48 -0.13
CA SER A 90 -4.10 -5.95 -0.25
C SER A 90 -5.16 -6.63 0.61
N LEU A 91 -5.74 -7.71 0.09
CA LEU A 91 -6.59 -8.63 0.84
C LEU A 91 -5.76 -9.83 1.27
N ARG A 92 -5.77 -10.16 2.55
CA ARG A 92 -4.96 -11.24 3.14
C ARG A 92 -5.86 -12.15 3.97
N SER A 93 -5.79 -13.47 3.78
CA SER A 93 -6.55 -14.41 4.60
C SER A 93 -5.91 -14.59 5.97
N ARG A 94 -6.73 -15.04 6.93
CA ARG A 94 -6.26 -15.47 8.24
C ARG A 94 -5.22 -16.59 8.14
N ARG A 95 -5.47 -17.57 7.27
CA ARG A 95 -4.57 -18.72 7.05
C ARG A 95 -3.18 -18.28 6.60
N LEU A 96 -3.11 -17.31 5.70
CA LEU A 96 -1.84 -16.72 5.28
C LEU A 96 -1.11 -16.04 6.45
N ILE A 97 -1.82 -15.21 7.21
CA ILE A 97 -1.22 -14.46 8.33
C ILE A 97 -0.61 -15.43 9.34
N ASP A 98 -1.32 -16.53 9.64
CA ASP A 98 -0.80 -17.58 10.53
C ASP A 98 0.42 -18.31 9.94
N ALA A 99 0.39 -18.62 8.64
CA ALA A 99 1.50 -19.28 7.95
C ALA A 99 2.79 -18.43 7.98
N CYS A 100 2.67 -17.10 7.91
CA CYS A 100 3.80 -16.17 8.01
C CYS A 100 4.48 -16.20 9.38
N ARG A 101 3.78 -16.64 10.43
CA ARG A 101 4.31 -16.72 11.81
C ARG A 101 5.06 -18.02 12.10
N THR A 102 5.02 -18.98 11.18
CA THR A 102 5.68 -20.28 11.37
C THR A 102 7.21 -20.18 11.29
N ALA A 103 7.90 -21.13 11.91
CA ALA A 103 9.37 -21.18 11.92
C ALA A 103 9.99 -21.41 10.52
N ARG A 104 9.20 -21.92 9.55
CA ARG A 104 9.66 -22.13 8.17
C ARG A 104 9.60 -20.86 7.32
N PHE A 105 8.83 -19.86 7.73
CA PHE A 105 8.74 -18.60 6.99
C PHE A 105 10.06 -17.82 7.10
N ARG A 106 10.70 -17.58 5.95
CA ARG A 106 11.97 -16.87 5.84
C ARG A 106 11.73 -15.37 5.73
N TYR A 107 12.54 -14.59 6.44
CA TYR A 107 12.48 -13.14 6.38
C TYR A 107 13.89 -12.56 6.59
N ASP A 108 14.42 -11.94 5.55
CA ASP A 108 15.81 -11.43 5.51
C ASP A 108 15.86 -9.89 5.44
N GLY A 109 14.75 -9.23 5.81
CA GLY A 109 14.65 -7.77 5.89
C GLY A 109 14.06 -7.09 4.66
N GLU A 110 13.60 -7.86 3.66
CA GLU A 110 12.88 -7.33 2.50
C GLU A 110 11.51 -6.72 2.88
N ALA A 111 10.82 -6.15 1.89
CA ALA A 111 9.41 -5.77 2.06
C ALA A 111 8.57 -7.03 2.32
N GLU A 112 7.56 -6.93 3.18
CA GLU A 112 6.76 -8.08 3.60
C GLU A 112 6.02 -8.73 2.43
N ASP A 113 5.59 -7.94 1.45
CA ASP A 113 4.93 -8.44 0.26
C ASP A 113 5.86 -9.26 -0.63
N LEU A 114 7.12 -8.86 -0.77
CA LEU A 114 8.16 -9.66 -1.44
C LEU A 114 8.46 -10.94 -0.66
N ALA A 115 8.58 -10.85 0.67
CA ALA A 115 8.80 -12.03 1.51
C ALA A 115 7.66 -13.04 1.34
N ILE A 116 6.41 -12.59 1.36
CA ILE A 116 5.23 -13.44 1.23
C ILE A 116 5.07 -13.97 -0.20
N CYS A 117 4.97 -13.07 -1.18
CA CYS A 117 4.54 -13.40 -2.55
C CYS A 117 5.67 -13.88 -3.46
N ARG A 118 6.94 -13.79 -3.02
CA ARG A 118 8.09 -14.27 -3.79
C ARG A 118 8.97 -15.23 -2.99
N THR A 119 9.60 -14.77 -1.91
CA THR A 119 10.56 -15.58 -1.14
C THR A 119 9.93 -16.87 -0.63
N ASN A 120 8.71 -16.78 -0.07
CA ASN A 120 8.05 -17.89 0.59
C ASN A 120 6.88 -18.47 -0.21
N ARG A 121 6.50 -17.90 -1.35
CA ARG A 121 5.28 -18.28 -2.08
C ARG A 121 5.20 -19.77 -2.39
N ALA A 122 6.26 -20.35 -2.95
CA ALA A 122 6.27 -21.77 -3.28
C ALA A 122 6.04 -22.69 -2.06
N MET A 123 6.64 -22.33 -0.91
CA MET A 123 6.44 -23.06 0.35
C MET A 123 5.01 -22.87 0.88
N LEU A 124 4.50 -21.64 0.84
CA LEU A 124 3.15 -21.30 1.26
C LEU A 124 2.07 -22.02 0.42
N GLU A 125 2.28 -22.14 -0.89
CA GLU A 125 1.40 -22.90 -1.78
C GLU A 125 1.51 -24.41 -1.51
N ALA A 126 2.73 -24.96 -1.45
CA ALA A 126 2.95 -26.40 -1.32
C ALA A 126 2.59 -26.98 0.05
N GLU A 127 2.96 -26.30 1.13
CA GLU A 127 2.81 -26.83 2.50
C GLU A 127 1.51 -26.40 3.18
N HIS A 128 1.01 -25.20 2.86
CA HIS A 128 -0.19 -24.64 3.49
C HIS A 128 -1.42 -24.64 2.56
N GLY A 129 -1.24 -24.97 1.28
CA GLY A 129 -2.32 -24.95 0.30
C GLY A 129 -2.92 -23.56 0.13
N LEU A 130 -2.08 -22.52 0.23
CA LEU A 130 -2.51 -21.13 0.07
C LEU A 130 -2.62 -20.77 -1.41
N ARG A 131 -3.58 -19.89 -1.73
CA ARG A 131 -3.89 -19.49 -3.11
C ARG A 131 -3.58 -18.01 -3.29
N PHE A 132 -2.65 -17.68 -4.16
CA PHE A 132 -2.39 -16.30 -4.57
C PHE A 132 -3.23 -15.96 -5.80
N ALA A 133 -3.76 -14.74 -5.85
CA ALA A 133 -4.49 -14.27 -7.03
C ALA A 133 -3.62 -14.29 -8.28
N ASP A 134 -4.24 -14.60 -9.40
CA ASP A 134 -3.66 -14.35 -10.71
C ASP A 134 -3.72 -12.86 -11.06
N LYS A 135 -3.02 -12.50 -12.14
CA LYS A 135 -2.91 -11.13 -12.61
C LYS A 135 -4.25 -10.48 -12.94
N ASP A 136 -5.17 -11.22 -13.56
CA ASP A 136 -6.47 -10.69 -13.97
C ASP A 136 -7.33 -10.39 -12.74
N MET A 137 -7.28 -11.23 -11.71
CA MET A 137 -7.95 -10.97 -10.45
C MET A 137 -7.31 -9.81 -9.70
N ALA A 138 -5.99 -9.74 -9.66
CA ALA A 138 -5.24 -8.64 -9.07
C ALA A 138 -5.60 -7.28 -9.70
N ASP A 139 -5.64 -7.20 -11.04
CA ASP A 139 -5.92 -5.96 -11.76
C ASP A 139 -7.40 -5.50 -11.62
N ARG A 140 -8.33 -6.43 -11.34
CA ARG A 140 -9.72 -6.09 -10.93
C ARG A 140 -9.79 -5.61 -9.48
N PHE A 141 -8.94 -6.13 -8.60
CA PHE A 141 -8.94 -5.79 -7.18
C PHE A 141 -8.25 -4.45 -6.90
N SER A 142 -7.04 -4.24 -7.41
CA SER A 142 -6.21 -3.09 -7.07
C SER A 142 -5.43 -2.55 -8.27
N ALA A 143 -5.55 -1.25 -8.51
CA ALA A 143 -4.67 -0.53 -9.44
C ALA A 143 -3.43 0.01 -8.74
N GLU A 144 -2.27 -0.10 -9.37
CA GLU A 144 -1.04 0.57 -8.92
C GLU A 144 -0.21 1.03 -10.13
N ARG A 145 0.94 0.41 -10.41
CA ARG A 145 1.76 0.66 -11.61
C ARG A 145 1.15 0.01 -12.86
N ARG A 146 0.30 -0.99 -12.66
CA ARG A 146 -0.58 -1.60 -13.66
C ARG A 146 -2.04 -1.44 -13.22
N GLY A 147 -2.97 -1.61 -14.16
CA GLY A 147 -4.40 -1.44 -13.91
C GLY A 147 -4.84 0.01 -14.01
N SER A 148 -6.09 0.27 -13.63
CA SER A 148 -6.71 1.59 -13.72
C SER A 148 -7.62 1.83 -12.52
N VAL A 149 -7.46 2.99 -11.87
CA VAL A 149 -8.32 3.41 -10.76
C VAL A 149 -9.80 3.52 -11.14
N ARG A 150 -10.13 3.52 -12.45
CA ARG A 150 -11.51 3.56 -12.95
C ARG A 150 -12.19 2.19 -13.00
N THR A 151 -11.40 1.11 -13.00
CA THR A 151 -11.90 -0.25 -13.24
C THR A 151 -11.49 -1.24 -12.15
N ALA A 152 -10.65 -0.81 -11.19
CA ALA A 152 -10.29 -1.61 -10.03
C ALA A 152 -11.16 -1.25 -8.82
N PHE A 153 -11.40 -2.22 -7.93
CA PHE A 153 -12.12 -2.00 -6.67
C PHE A 153 -11.43 -0.96 -5.78
N GLY A 154 -10.12 -1.08 -5.60
CA GLY A 154 -9.27 -0.13 -4.90
C GLY A 154 -8.02 0.22 -5.68
N PHE A 155 -7.11 0.93 -5.02
CA PHE A 155 -5.81 1.25 -5.59
C PHE A 155 -4.77 1.46 -4.48
N HIS A 156 -3.52 1.47 -4.90
CA HIS A 156 -2.36 1.86 -4.11
C HIS A 156 -1.47 2.83 -4.89
N GLY A 157 -0.59 3.53 -4.18
CA GLY A 157 0.42 4.42 -4.72
C GLY A 157 -0.07 5.86 -4.82
N ALA A 158 0.67 6.77 -4.20
CA ALA A 158 0.31 8.19 -4.16
C ALA A 158 0.17 8.86 -5.54
N PHE A 159 0.86 8.36 -6.56
CA PHE A 159 0.69 8.86 -7.93
C PHE A 159 -0.72 8.58 -8.50
N ASN A 160 -1.44 7.61 -7.95
CA ASN A 160 -2.83 7.32 -8.33
C ASN A 160 -3.86 8.20 -7.60
N LEU A 161 -3.48 8.88 -6.51
CA LEU A 161 -4.37 9.82 -5.81
C LEU A 161 -4.88 10.93 -6.73
N ILE A 162 -4.05 11.44 -7.65
CA ILE A 162 -4.50 12.47 -8.60
C ILE A 162 -5.65 11.95 -9.47
N ASP A 163 -5.58 10.68 -9.89
CA ASP A 163 -6.61 10.08 -10.73
C ASP A 163 -7.84 9.69 -9.91
N ALA A 164 -7.67 9.34 -8.63
CA ALA A 164 -8.73 8.95 -7.72
C ALA A 164 -9.54 10.14 -7.16
N VAL A 165 -8.88 11.23 -6.74
CA VAL A 165 -9.53 12.37 -6.04
C VAL A 165 -9.43 13.69 -6.78
N GLY A 166 -8.65 13.75 -7.86
CA GLY A 166 -8.39 15.00 -8.58
C GLY A 166 -7.27 15.84 -7.96
N ALA A 167 -6.79 16.83 -8.72
CA ALA A 167 -5.59 17.59 -8.37
C ALA A 167 -5.75 18.47 -7.12
N CYS A 168 -6.94 19.01 -6.86
CA CYS A 168 -7.19 19.86 -5.68
C CYS A 168 -7.17 19.04 -4.39
N ALA A 169 -7.96 17.97 -4.32
CA ALA A 169 -8.00 17.11 -3.14
C ALA A 169 -6.64 16.40 -2.92
N PHE A 170 -5.93 16.02 -3.99
CA PHE A 170 -4.56 15.54 -3.88
C PHE A 170 -3.65 16.55 -3.17
N TRP A 171 -3.75 17.84 -3.53
CA TRP A 171 -2.95 18.88 -2.87
C TRP A 171 -3.26 18.98 -1.39
N ASP A 172 -4.54 18.93 -1.00
CA ASP A 172 -4.95 19.05 0.40
C ASP A 172 -4.47 17.86 1.24
N ILE A 173 -4.46 16.65 0.67
CA ILE A 173 -3.87 15.45 1.29
C ILE A 173 -2.35 15.64 1.43
N TYR A 174 -1.70 15.97 0.33
CA TYR A 174 -0.24 16.11 0.24
C TYR A 174 0.31 17.19 1.20
N ASP A 175 -0.42 18.30 1.34
CA ASP A 175 -0.05 19.41 2.20
C ASP A 175 0.02 19.00 3.68
N LYS A 176 -0.84 18.07 4.10
CA LYS A 176 -0.97 17.57 5.48
C LYS A 176 -0.02 16.42 5.84
N LEU A 177 0.70 15.84 4.87
CA LEU A 177 1.64 14.75 5.16
C LEU A 177 2.88 15.26 5.90
N ASN A 178 3.15 14.65 7.07
CA ASN A 178 4.30 14.96 7.93
C ASN A 178 5.62 14.37 7.38
N HIS A 179 5.56 13.22 6.71
CA HIS A 179 6.72 12.56 6.11
C HIS A 179 6.47 12.32 4.62
N ARG A 180 7.22 13.04 3.77
CA ARG A 180 7.05 13.02 2.30
C ARG A 180 8.15 12.27 1.56
N THR A 181 9.10 11.65 2.27
CA THR A 181 10.29 11.03 1.68
C THR A 181 9.94 9.95 0.64
N ALA A 182 8.89 9.17 0.89
CA ALA A 182 8.40 8.15 -0.05
C ALA A 182 7.91 8.74 -1.39
N LEU A 183 7.41 9.98 -1.39
CA LEU A 183 6.86 10.65 -2.58
C LEU A 183 7.93 11.18 -3.52
N ARG A 184 9.18 11.32 -3.07
CA ARG A 184 10.30 11.73 -3.93
C ARG A 184 10.53 10.75 -5.06
N VAL A 185 10.34 9.46 -4.79
CA VAL A 185 10.49 8.39 -5.79
C VAL A 185 9.48 8.56 -6.92
N ASP A 186 8.26 9.02 -6.60
CA ASP A 186 7.18 9.21 -7.57
C ASP A 186 7.06 10.66 -8.09
N PHE A 187 8.02 11.53 -7.78
CA PHE A 187 7.96 12.97 -8.08
C PHE A 187 7.60 13.27 -9.54
N TRP A 188 8.34 12.68 -10.48
CA TRP A 188 8.14 12.92 -11.91
C TRP A 188 6.82 12.35 -12.43
N SER A 189 6.36 11.24 -11.85
CA SER A 189 5.07 10.65 -12.18
C SER A 189 3.92 11.57 -11.75
N ILE A 190 3.98 12.06 -10.51
CA ILE A 190 2.99 13.01 -9.94
C ILE A 190 3.00 14.31 -10.74
N LEU A 191 4.18 14.89 -10.98
CA LEU A 191 4.32 16.15 -11.73
C LEU A 191 3.76 16.02 -13.16
N GLY A 192 4.11 14.94 -13.86
CA GLY A 192 3.60 14.66 -15.20
C GLY A 192 2.07 14.54 -15.23
N LYS A 193 1.47 13.85 -14.26
CA LYS A 193 0.00 13.73 -14.15
C LYS A 193 -0.68 15.07 -13.91
N LEU A 194 -0.14 15.91 -13.02
CA LEU A 194 -0.68 17.25 -12.76
C LEU A 194 -0.65 18.14 -14.02
N LEU A 195 0.45 18.12 -14.75
CA LEU A 195 0.61 18.91 -15.98
C LEU A 195 -0.33 18.45 -17.09
N ARG A 196 -0.46 17.13 -17.32
CA ARG A 196 -1.40 16.58 -18.32
C ARG A 196 -2.86 16.96 -18.04
N ARG A 197 -3.22 17.10 -16.76
CA ARG A 197 -4.55 17.56 -16.31
C ARG A 197 -4.70 19.09 -16.28
N ARG A 198 -3.73 19.84 -16.83
CA ARG A 198 -3.69 21.32 -16.83
C ARG A 198 -3.76 21.95 -15.43
N ALA A 199 -3.41 21.19 -14.39
CA ALA A 199 -3.38 21.65 -13.00
C ALA A 199 -2.06 22.39 -12.69
N ILE A 200 -1.72 23.39 -13.50
CA ILE A 200 -0.41 24.07 -13.51
C ILE A 200 -0.11 24.70 -12.14
N GLY A 201 -1.09 25.36 -11.52
CA GLY A 201 -0.92 25.95 -10.19
C GLY A 201 -0.59 24.93 -9.10
N THR A 202 -1.18 23.74 -9.15
CA THR A 202 -0.85 22.65 -8.22
C THR A 202 0.50 22.01 -8.54
N ALA A 203 0.85 21.86 -9.83
CA ALA A 203 2.17 21.37 -10.25
C ALA A 203 3.32 22.27 -9.75
N ILE A 204 3.18 23.60 -9.88
CA ILE A 204 4.17 24.57 -9.39
C ILE A 204 4.30 24.48 -7.87
N ARG A 205 3.18 24.42 -7.14
CA ARG A 205 3.19 24.30 -5.68
C ARG A 205 3.86 23.00 -5.22
N PHE A 206 3.56 21.88 -5.86
CA PHE A 206 4.18 20.58 -5.61
C PHE A 206 5.69 20.61 -5.84
N ALA A 207 6.15 21.07 -7.00
CA ALA A 207 7.58 21.17 -7.32
C ALA A 207 8.34 22.06 -6.33
N ARG A 208 7.79 23.25 -5.99
CA ARG A 208 8.41 24.17 -5.02
C ARG A 208 8.50 23.57 -3.63
N LYS A 209 7.48 22.81 -3.20
CA LYS A 209 7.45 22.22 -1.85
C LYS A 209 8.51 21.13 -1.71
N GLU A 210 8.63 20.23 -2.68
CA GLU A 210 9.66 19.17 -2.67
C GLU A 210 11.09 19.71 -2.79
N TYR A 211 11.31 20.76 -3.59
CA TYR A 211 12.64 21.38 -3.72
C TYR A 211 13.10 21.99 -2.37
N ARG A 212 12.22 22.72 -1.67
CA ARG A 212 12.54 23.32 -0.36
C ARG A 212 12.81 22.26 0.72
N THR A 213 12.10 21.14 0.72
CA THR A 213 12.42 20.02 1.64
C THR A 213 13.71 19.31 1.23
N GLY A 214 14.09 19.32 -0.06
CA GLY A 214 15.39 18.82 -0.55
C GLY A 214 16.58 19.54 0.09
N ASP A 215 16.58 20.87 0.02
CA ASP A 215 17.66 21.71 0.53
C ASP A 215 17.78 21.67 2.06
N SER A 216 16.65 21.57 2.78
CA SER A 216 16.67 21.49 4.25
C SER A 216 17.28 20.20 4.80
N VAL A 217 17.18 19.08 4.07
CA VAL A 217 17.75 17.79 4.50
C VAL A 217 19.23 17.71 4.14
N ALA A 218 19.64 18.25 2.98
CA ALA A 218 21.04 18.32 2.58
C ALA A 218 21.90 19.17 3.53
N ASN A 219 21.33 20.26 4.07
CA ASN A 219 21.99 21.11 5.06
C ASN A 219 22.02 20.51 6.48
N ALA A 220 21.18 19.51 6.78
CA ALA A 220 21.13 18.85 8.09
C ALA A 220 22.04 17.61 8.18
N SER A 221 22.45 17.01 7.05
CA SER A 221 23.41 15.89 6.99
C SER A 221 24.88 16.33 6.91
N GLY A 222 25.15 17.63 6.98
CA GLY A 222 26.49 18.23 6.92
C GLY A 222 26.97 18.88 8.22
N ALA A 223 26.33 18.58 9.36
CA ALA A 223 26.70 19.08 10.69
C ALA A 223 26.96 17.92 11.67
#